data_AF-A0A2A8D725-F1
#
_entry.id   AF-A0A2A8D725-F1
#
_cell.length_a   1.000
_cell.length_b   1.000
_cell.length_c   1.000
_cell.angle_alpha   90.00
_cell.angle_beta   90.00
_cell.angle_gamma   90.00
#
_symmetry.space_group_name_H-M   'P 1'
#
loop_
_entity.id
_entity.type
_entity.pdbx_description
1 polymer ?
#
loop_
_entity_poly.entity_id
_entity_poly.type
_entity_poly.pdbx_seq_one_letter_code
_entity_poly.pdbx_strand_id
1 'polypeptide(L)'
;MAGIVIALPKRIYVSACLICCVYAFNMTNKFATLNLKKTLIGFYSMQYCVSLCAGFLEHLSTHNYYSRGFMGVTQYRRYALTGGIGSGKSTVARMFRDLGAVIIDADAISRELMDPGQEVLARTVNLFGESVLNADGTLNRARLAERIFAHDAERKKLNAIVHPKVRARASEIVDDAVNSPNFSGIIIDDIPLLVETQRAAEFDAVIAVQTDLPIRLERLSKYRNMSYAEAQARISAQATDQQRADIARWVITNNGSREDTQAQVQKVWNELRAEV
;
A
#
# COMPACT_ATOMS: atom_id res chain seq x y z
N MET A 1 19.27 22.92 33.59
CA MET A 1 17.97 23.58 33.83
C MET A 1 16.92 22.90 32.98
N ALA A 2 15.86 22.43 33.63
CA ALA A 2 14.77 21.70 32.99
C ALA A 2 13.95 22.63 32.07
N GLY A 3 13.77 22.21 30.81
CA GLY A 3 12.82 22.82 29.88
C GLY A 3 11.59 21.94 29.76
N ILE A 4 10.48 22.43 30.28
CA ILE A 4 9.17 21.77 30.33
C ILE A 4 8.68 21.50 28.89
N VAL A 5 8.52 20.22 28.52
CA VAL A 5 7.81 19.82 27.30
C VAL A 5 6.31 19.83 27.62
N ILE A 6 5.64 20.93 27.29
CA ILE A 6 4.18 20.98 27.31
C ILE A 6 3.68 20.24 26.07
N ALA A 7 3.15 19.04 26.28
CA ALA A 7 2.41 18.30 25.26
C ALA A 7 1.11 19.07 24.95
N LEU A 8 1.08 19.78 23.82
CA LEU A 8 -0.12 20.42 23.30
C LEU A 8 -0.81 19.50 22.26
N PRO A 9 -2.15 19.41 22.27
CA PRO A 9 -2.88 18.49 21.41
C PRO A 9 -2.81 18.89 19.92
N LYS A 10 -2.67 17.88 19.05
CA LYS A 10 -2.55 17.93 17.57
C LYS A 10 -3.57 18.81 16.82
N ARG A 11 -4.67 19.24 17.45
CA ARG A 11 -5.69 20.12 16.85
C ARG A 11 -5.22 21.56 16.58
N ILE A 12 -4.18 22.03 17.28
CA ILE A 12 -3.75 23.44 17.18
C ILE A 12 -2.93 23.70 15.89
N TYR A 13 -2.22 22.69 15.36
CA TYR A 13 -1.39 22.85 14.15
C TYR A 13 -2.19 23.10 12.87
N VAL A 14 -3.38 22.49 12.74
CA VAL A 14 -4.23 22.67 11.55
C VAL A 14 -4.82 24.10 11.52
N SER A 15 -5.15 24.67 12.67
CA SER A 15 -5.64 26.05 12.76
C SER A 15 -4.53 27.07 12.47
N ALA A 16 -3.30 26.86 12.97
CA ALA A 16 -2.20 27.79 12.72
C ALA A 16 -1.81 27.87 11.22
N CYS A 17 -1.86 26.75 10.50
CA CYS A 17 -1.51 26.71 9.08
C CYS A 17 -2.59 27.36 8.18
N LEU A 18 -3.88 27.10 8.46
CA LEU A 18 -4.98 27.77 7.76
C LEU A 18 -5.04 29.28 8.06
N ILE A 19 -4.77 29.68 9.31
CA ILE A 19 -4.67 31.10 9.68
C ILE A 19 -3.52 31.77 8.92
N CYS A 20 -2.39 31.09 8.72
CA CYS A 20 -1.26 31.61 7.96
C CYS A 20 -1.60 31.80 6.46
N CYS A 21 -2.28 30.84 5.84
CA CYS A 21 -2.72 30.94 4.44
C CYS A 21 -3.80 32.03 4.23
N VAL A 22 -4.78 32.13 5.14
CA VAL A 22 -5.82 33.17 5.07
C VAL A 22 -5.24 34.57 5.35
N TYR A 23 -4.28 34.71 6.27
CA TYR A 23 -3.58 35.99 6.48
C TYR A 23 -2.69 36.37 5.29
N ALA A 24 -2.01 35.40 4.65
CA ALA A 24 -1.19 35.66 3.45
C ALA A 24 -2.04 36.15 2.26
N PHE A 25 -3.27 35.62 2.11
CA PHE A 25 -4.21 36.02 1.05
C PHE A 25 -4.88 37.37 1.34
N ASN A 26 -5.18 37.69 2.60
CA ASN A 26 -5.78 38.98 2.97
C ASN A 26 -4.75 40.14 3.00
N MET A 27 -3.47 39.81 3.15
CA MET A 27 -2.37 40.77 3.05
C MET A 27 -2.12 41.24 1.61
N THR A 28 -2.35 40.38 0.60
CA THR A 28 -2.10 40.73 -0.82
C THR A 28 -3.01 41.87 -1.32
N ASN A 29 -4.21 42.04 -0.74
CA ASN A 29 -5.13 43.13 -1.07
C ASN A 29 -4.83 44.47 -0.37
N LYS A 30 -3.85 44.54 0.55
CA LYS A 30 -3.50 45.78 1.29
C LYS A 30 -2.12 46.36 0.96
N PHE A 31 -1.35 45.76 0.05
CA PHE A 31 0.04 46.15 -0.25
C PHE A 31 0.22 47.18 -1.38
N ALA A 32 -0.79 47.98 -1.70
CA ALA A 32 -0.66 49.03 -2.73
C ALA A 32 0.16 50.27 -2.28
N THR A 33 0.60 50.39 -1.03
CA THR A 33 1.16 51.67 -0.52
C THR A 33 2.29 51.58 0.54
N LEU A 34 3.20 50.59 0.52
CA LEU A 34 4.33 50.59 1.49
C LEU A 34 5.71 50.18 0.93
N ASN A 35 6.72 50.87 1.48
CA ASN A 35 8.14 50.98 1.12
C ASN A 35 8.95 49.66 0.97
N LEU A 36 9.93 49.67 0.05
CA LEU A 36 10.75 48.53 -0.45
C LEU A 36 11.41 47.63 0.62
N LYS A 37 11.71 48.14 1.82
CA LYS A 37 12.40 47.37 2.88
C LYS A 37 11.50 46.35 3.61
N LYS A 38 10.17 46.53 3.60
CA LYS A 38 9.23 45.54 4.18
C LYS A 38 8.92 44.38 3.21
N THR A 39 9.13 44.59 1.91
CA THR A 39 8.92 43.59 0.86
C THR A 39 9.92 42.43 0.94
N LEU A 40 11.19 42.70 1.31
CA LEU A 40 12.22 41.66 1.42
C LEU A 40 12.01 40.68 2.58
N ILE A 41 11.49 41.15 3.72
CA ILE A 41 11.20 40.29 4.89
C ILE A 41 9.98 39.40 4.59
N GLY A 42 9.00 39.91 3.86
CA GLY A 42 7.86 39.14 3.36
C GLY A 42 8.27 38.00 2.43
N PHE A 43 9.18 38.27 1.49
CA PHE A 43 9.68 37.26 0.54
C PHE A 43 10.41 36.10 1.22
N TYR A 44 11.28 36.39 2.19
CA TYR A 44 11.97 35.34 2.95
C TYR A 44 10.99 34.47 3.75
N SER A 45 9.99 35.06 4.41
CA SER A 45 8.98 34.30 5.16
C SER A 45 8.12 33.40 4.28
N MET A 46 7.84 33.83 3.05
CA MET A 46 7.02 33.09 2.08
C MET A 46 7.77 31.89 1.48
N GLN A 47 9.08 32.04 1.22
CA GLN A 47 9.91 30.97 0.67
C GLN A 47 10.14 29.82 1.67
N TYR A 48 10.29 30.14 2.97
CA TYR A 48 10.30 29.13 4.03
C TYR A 48 8.93 28.43 4.19
N CYS A 49 7.82 29.17 4.06
CA CYS A 49 6.48 28.59 4.14
C CYS A 49 6.19 27.64 2.98
N VAL A 50 6.61 27.99 1.75
CA VAL A 50 6.47 27.11 0.57
C VAL A 50 7.33 25.86 0.69
N SER A 51 8.55 25.96 1.23
CA SER A 51 9.42 24.79 1.40
C SER A 51 8.94 23.84 2.51
N LEU A 52 8.37 24.38 3.60
CA LEU A 52 7.68 23.60 4.63
C LEU A 52 6.39 22.96 4.08
N CYS A 53 5.62 23.66 3.24
CA CYS A 53 4.46 23.09 2.56
C CYS A 53 4.81 22.02 1.53
N ALA A 54 5.89 22.18 0.76
CA ALA A 54 6.34 21.20 -0.24
C ALA A 54 6.83 19.90 0.42
N GLY A 55 7.66 20.01 1.47
CA GLY A 55 8.08 18.85 2.25
C GLY A 55 6.92 18.18 3.00
N PHE A 56 5.93 18.96 3.44
CA PHE A 56 4.70 18.45 4.04
C PHE A 56 3.80 17.77 3.00
N LEU A 57 3.70 18.29 1.77
CA LEU A 57 2.95 17.69 0.67
C LEU A 57 3.58 16.38 0.18
N GLU A 58 4.91 16.29 0.08
CA GLU A 58 5.60 15.03 -0.21
C GLU A 58 5.45 14.01 0.94
N HIS A 59 5.51 14.46 2.19
CA HIS A 59 5.30 13.60 3.35
C HIS A 59 3.84 13.12 3.46
N LEU A 60 2.86 13.95 3.10
CA LEU A 60 1.45 13.61 3.04
C LEU A 60 1.09 12.73 1.83
N SER A 61 1.75 12.93 0.69
CA SER A 61 1.65 12.09 -0.52
C SER A 61 2.18 10.69 -0.27
N THR A 62 3.29 10.57 0.46
CA THR A 62 3.86 9.26 0.84
C THR A 62 3.08 8.54 1.93
N HIS A 63 2.20 9.23 2.66
CA HIS A 63 1.40 8.68 3.76
C HIS A 63 -0.11 8.83 3.54
N ASN A 64 -0.64 8.71 2.31
CA ASN A 64 -2.09 8.50 2.04
C ASN A 64 -3.07 9.41 2.84
N TYR A 65 -2.66 10.62 3.26
CA TYR A 65 -3.41 11.42 4.25
C TYR A 65 -4.47 12.34 3.65
N TYR A 66 -4.59 12.39 2.32
CA TYR A 66 -5.64 13.14 1.62
C TYR A 66 -6.81 12.21 1.24
N SER A 67 -7.54 11.74 2.25
CA SER A 67 -8.92 11.22 2.10
C SER A 67 -9.96 12.05 2.85
N ARG A 68 -9.59 13.20 3.44
CA ARG A 68 -10.53 14.06 4.17
C ARG A 68 -10.45 15.53 3.79
N GLY A 69 -11.17 15.85 2.71
CA GLY A 69 -12.09 16.99 2.64
C GLY A 69 -11.52 18.40 2.41
N PHE A 70 -11.36 18.78 1.14
CA PHE A 70 -11.90 20.04 0.61
C PHE A 70 -11.95 19.93 -0.93
N MET A 71 -13.16 19.99 -1.51
CA MET A 71 -13.48 19.86 -2.95
C MET A 71 -13.43 18.44 -3.56
N GLY A 72 -14.61 17.80 -3.66
CA GLY A 72 -14.96 16.88 -4.75
C GLY A 72 -14.19 15.56 -4.91
N VAL A 73 -13.77 14.90 -3.82
CA VAL A 73 -13.12 13.58 -3.90
C VAL A 73 -14.18 12.49 -3.72
N THR A 74 -14.28 11.55 -4.67
CA THR A 74 -15.06 10.31 -4.51
C THR A 74 -14.58 9.63 -3.22
N GLN A 75 -15.44 9.56 -2.21
CA GLN A 75 -15.13 8.91 -0.95
C GLN A 75 -15.02 7.40 -1.22
N TYR A 76 -13.83 6.84 -1.03
CA TYR A 76 -13.64 5.40 -1.02
C TYR A 76 -12.93 4.99 0.27
N ARG A 77 -13.17 3.74 0.66
CA ARG A 77 -12.52 3.09 1.78
C ARG A 77 -11.44 2.15 1.27
N ARG A 78 -10.35 2.07 2.01
CA ARG A 78 -9.20 1.24 1.67
C ARG A 78 -8.90 0.27 2.80
N TYR A 79 -9.05 -1.00 2.50
CA TYR A 79 -8.85 -2.10 3.44
C TYR A 79 -7.61 -2.90 3.07
N ALA A 80 -6.99 -3.57 4.03
CA ALA A 80 -5.93 -4.54 3.75
C ALA A 80 -6.45 -5.97 3.87
N LEU A 81 -6.08 -6.82 2.93
CA LEU A 81 -6.28 -8.26 2.99
C LEU A 81 -4.94 -8.93 3.29
N THR A 82 -4.88 -9.69 4.38
CA THR A 82 -3.66 -10.42 4.77
C THR A 82 -3.96 -11.89 5.06
N GLY A 83 -2.93 -12.72 5.07
CA GLY A 83 -3.07 -14.15 5.25
C GLY A 83 -1.76 -14.88 4.96
N GLY A 84 -1.45 -15.88 5.77
CA GLY A 84 -0.22 -16.64 5.64
C GLY A 84 -0.17 -17.50 4.37
N ILE A 85 1.02 -17.99 4.00
CA ILE A 85 1.21 -18.88 2.86
C ILE A 85 0.32 -20.13 2.97
N GLY A 86 -0.41 -20.46 1.90
CA GLY A 86 -1.36 -21.59 1.89
C GLY A 86 -2.76 -21.31 2.47
N SER A 87 -3.01 -20.11 3.01
CA SER A 87 -4.33 -19.70 3.56
C SER A 87 -5.43 -19.55 2.50
N GLY A 88 -5.07 -19.47 1.22
CA GLY A 88 -6.02 -19.21 0.14
C GLY A 88 -6.51 -17.76 0.08
N LYS A 89 -5.74 -16.81 0.62
CA LYS A 89 -5.95 -15.36 0.47
C LYS A 89 -6.30 -14.93 -0.97
N SER A 90 -5.63 -15.49 -1.98
CA SER A 90 -5.93 -15.18 -3.40
C SER A 90 -7.32 -15.63 -3.85
N THR A 91 -7.88 -16.68 -3.23
CA THR A 91 -9.27 -17.10 -3.47
C THR A 91 -10.24 -16.07 -2.87
N VAL A 92 -10.00 -15.63 -1.63
CA VAL A 92 -10.80 -14.58 -0.98
C VAL A 92 -10.70 -13.25 -1.74
N ALA A 93 -9.51 -12.86 -2.19
CA ALA A 93 -9.31 -11.65 -2.99
C ALA A 93 -10.11 -11.68 -4.30
N ARG A 94 -10.18 -12.85 -4.97
CA ARG A 94 -11.04 -13.03 -6.15
C ARG A 94 -12.51 -12.90 -5.81
N MET A 95 -12.97 -13.51 -4.73
CA MET A 95 -14.37 -13.41 -4.30
C MET A 95 -14.77 -11.95 -4.04
N PHE A 96 -13.92 -11.15 -3.39
CA PHE A 96 -14.16 -9.71 -3.23
C PHE A 96 -14.16 -8.95 -4.56
N ARG A 97 -13.24 -9.30 -5.47
CA ARG A 97 -13.21 -8.73 -6.83
C ARG A 97 -14.53 -8.99 -7.57
N ASP A 98 -15.02 -10.22 -7.51
CA ASP A 98 -16.27 -10.64 -8.16
C ASP A 98 -17.49 -9.89 -7.60
N LEU A 99 -17.42 -9.43 -6.34
CA LEU A 99 -18.44 -8.59 -5.71
C LEU A 99 -18.31 -7.09 -6.03
N GLY A 100 -17.21 -6.68 -6.69
CA GLY A 100 -16.98 -5.31 -7.14
C GLY A 100 -15.90 -4.55 -6.36
N ALA A 101 -15.13 -5.21 -5.49
CA ALA A 101 -13.97 -4.59 -4.86
C ALA A 101 -12.84 -4.37 -5.89
N VAL A 102 -12.15 -3.23 -5.80
CA VAL A 102 -10.90 -3.02 -6.53
C VAL A 102 -9.78 -3.67 -5.73
N ILE A 103 -9.13 -4.69 -6.30
CA ILE A 103 -8.04 -5.40 -5.62
C ILE A 103 -6.69 -4.87 -6.12
N ILE A 104 -5.88 -4.34 -5.20
CA ILE A 104 -4.50 -3.94 -5.47
C ILE A 104 -3.55 -5.04 -4.97
N ASP A 105 -2.94 -5.79 -5.89
CA ASP A 105 -1.94 -6.81 -5.58
C ASP A 105 -0.57 -6.35 -6.08
N ALA A 106 0.26 -5.85 -5.16
CA ALA A 106 1.59 -5.34 -5.49
C ALA A 106 2.51 -6.42 -6.07
N ASP A 107 2.35 -7.68 -5.66
CA ASP A 107 3.13 -8.80 -6.19
C ASP A 107 2.67 -9.16 -7.61
N ALA A 108 1.37 -9.07 -7.92
CA ALA A 108 0.87 -9.22 -9.29
C ALA A 108 1.35 -8.09 -10.19
N ILE A 109 1.22 -6.84 -9.74
CA ILE A 109 1.70 -5.66 -10.48
C ILE A 109 3.20 -5.77 -10.74
N SER A 110 4.00 -6.13 -9.74
CA SER A 110 5.44 -6.33 -9.88
C SER A 110 5.78 -7.42 -10.90
N ARG A 111 4.97 -8.50 -10.96
CA ARG A 111 5.14 -9.56 -11.96
C ARG A 111 4.82 -9.08 -13.37
N GLU A 112 3.70 -8.38 -13.57
CA GLU A 112 3.27 -7.79 -14.85
C GLU A 112 4.32 -6.81 -15.39
N LEU A 113 4.84 -5.94 -14.53
CA LEU A 113 5.88 -4.97 -14.91
C LEU A 113 7.21 -5.66 -15.31
N MET A 114 7.40 -6.94 -14.97
CA MET A 114 8.59 -7.71 -15.35
C MET A 114 8.39 -8.57 -16.60
N ASP A 115 7.26 -8.45 -17.30
CA ASP A 115 7.01 -9.18 -18.53
C ASP A 115 7.78 -8.60 -19.73
N PRO A 116 8.07 -9.39 -20.78
CA PRO A 116 8.73 -8.91 -21.99
C PRO A 116 8.06 -7.66 -22.57
N GLY A 117 8.87 -6.67 -22.96
CA GLY A 117 8.40 -5.39 -23.50
C GLY A 117 8.18 -4.29 -22.46
N GLN A 118 8.23 -4.60 -21.16
CA GLN A 118 8.10 -3.61 -20.10
C GLN A 118 9.42 -2.88 -19.80
N GLU A 119 9.33 -1.59 -19.47
CA GLU A 119 10.50 -0.77 -19.11
C GLU A 119 11.24 -1.33 -17.88
N VAL A 120 10.50 -1.86 -16.90
CA VAL A 120 11.09 -2.38 -15.66
C VAL A 120 11.94 -3.62 -15.94
N LEU A 121 11.52 -4.53 -16.83
CA LEU A 121 12.36 -5.66 -17.25
C LEU A 121 13.63 -5.18 -17.94
N ALA A 122 13.53 -4.24 -18.89
CA ALA A 122 14.69 -3.70 -19.61
C ALA A 122 15.71 -3.07 -18.65
N ARG A 123 15.25 -2.30 -17.66
CA ARG A 123 16.12 -1.71 -16.64
C ARG A 123 16.75 -2.76 -15.71
N THR A 124 16.01 -3.81 -15.36
CA THR A 124 16.54 -4.95 -14.61
C THR A 124 17.64 -5.67 -15.39
N VAL A 125 17.43 -5.92 -16.69
CA VAL A 125 18.44 -6.56 -17.56
C VAL A 125 19.68 -5.68 -17.71
N ASN A 126 19.53 -4.36 -17.87
CA ASN A 126 20.67 -3.44 -17.91
C ASN A 126 21.50 -3.46 -16.62
N LEU A 127 20.86 -3.73 -15.48
CA LEU A 127 21.54 -3.77 -14.18
C LEU A 127 22.24 -5.11 -13.91
N PHE A 128 21.61 -6.23 -14.28
CA PHE A 128 22.08 -7.59 -13.92
C PHE A 128 22.62 -8.41 -15.10
N GLY A 129 22.57 -7.85 -16.31
CA GLY A 129 22.91 -8.51 -17.57
C GLY A 129 21.85 -9.50 -18.04
N GLU A 130 21.98 -9.96 -19.28
CA GLU A 130 21.04 -10.90 -19.92
C GLU A 130 20.98 -12.28 -19.23
N SER A 131 21.92 -12.58 -18.33
CA SER A 131 21.95 -13.84 -17.56
C SER A 131 20.68 -14.08 -16.73
N VAL A 132 19.94 -13.02 -16.39
CA VAL A 132 18.67 -13.09 -15.66
C VAL A 132 17.46 -13.39 -16.55
N LEU A 133 17.66 -13.57 -17.86
CA LEU A 133 16.60 -13.94 -18.80
C LEU A 133 16.60 -15.46 -19.09
N ASN A 134 15.42 -15.95 -19.44
CA ASN A 134 15.24 -17.23 -20.12
C ASN A 134 15.50 -17.06 -21.63
N ALA A 135 15.60 -18.18 -22.36
CA ALA A 135 15.83 -18.17 -23.79
C ALA A 135 14.70 -17.50 -24.61
N ASP A 136 13.49 -17.42 -24.05
CA ASP A 136 12.33 -16.76 -24.65
C ASP A 136 12.23 -15.25 -24.31
N GLY A 137 13.22 -14.70 -23.61
CA GLY A 137 13.25 -13.30 -23.19
C GLY A 137 12.43 -13.00 -21.93
N THR A 138 11.80 -13.99 -21.31
CA THR A 138 11.12 -13.82 -20.02
C THR A 138 12.11 -13.78 -18.86
N LEU A 139 11.73 -13.16 -17.74
CA LEU A 139 12.59 -13.11 -16.55
C LEU A 139 12.77 -14.50 -15.91
N ASN A 140 14.02 -14.93 -15.77
CA ASN A 140 14.38 -16.06 -14.93
C ASN A 140 14.41 -15.65 -13.46
N ARG A 141 13.27 -15.83 -12.78
CA ARG A 141 13.08 -15.42 -11.38
C ARG A 141 14.02 -16.14 -10.41
N ALA A 142 14.38 -17.40 -10.68
CA ALA A 142 15.29 -18.16 -9.84
C ALA A 142 16.70 -17.57 -9.88
N ARG A 143 17.23 -17.30 -11.08
CA ARG A 143 18.54 -16.66 -11.26
C ARG A 143 18.59 -15.25 -10.68
N LEU A 144 17.52 -14.46 -10.89
CA LEU A 144 17.45 -13.13 -10.27
C LEU A 144 17.44 -13.23 -8.74
N ALA A 145 16.67 -14.17 -8.18
CA ALA A 145 16.63 -14.41 -6.74
C ALA A 145 18.01 -14.80 -6.20
N GLU A 146 18.73 -15.72 -6.84
CA GLU A 146 20.09 -16.12 -6.44
C GLU A 146 21.06 -14.92 -6.34
N ARG A 147 20.97 -13.98 -7.29
CA ARG A 147 21.77 -12.73 -7.28
C ARG A 147 21.41 -11.84 -6.11
N ILE A 148 20.12 -11.49 -5.97
CA ILE A 148 19.69 -10.46 -5.00
C ILE A 148 19.59 -10.99 -3.56
N PHE A 149 19.46 -12.31 -3.36
CA PHE A 149 19.29 -12.88 -2.02
C PHE A 149 20.61 -12.86 -1.23
N ALA A 150 21.74 -13.08 -1.90
CA ALA A 150 23.08 -13.01 -1.30
C ALA A 150 23.61 -11.58 -1.15
N HIS A 151 23.02 -10.59 -1.84
CA HIS A 151 23.58 -9.25 -1.96
C HIS A 151 22.54 -8.15 -1.67
N ASP A 152 22.53 -7.64 -0.42
CA ASP A 152 21.59 -6.58 0.00
C ASP A 152 21.68 -5.31 -0.87
N ALA A 153 22.90 -4.94 -1.29
CA ALA A 153 23.10 -3.79 -2.17
C ALA A 153 22.43 -3.97 -3.53
N GLU A 154 22.45 -5.19 -4.09
CA GLU A 154 21.79 -5.50 -5.36
C GLU A 154 20.27 -5.50 -5.22
N ARG A 155 19.76 -6.10 -4.14
CA ARG A 155 18.34 -6.05 -3.79
C ARG A 155 17.83 -4.62 -3.69
N LYS A 156 18.58 -3.73 -3.04
CA LYS A 156 18.23 -2.29 -2.95
C LYS A 156 18.19 -1.62 -4.32
N LYS A 157 19.14 -1.90 -5.20
CA LYS A 157 19.15 -1.37 -6.57
C LYS A 157 17.93 -1.84 -7.38
N LEU A 158 17.60 -3.13 -7.31
CA LEU A 158 16.38 -3.67 -7.94
C LEU A 158 15.12 -2.99 -7.38
N ASN A 159 14.99 -2.90 -6.06
CA ASN A 159 13.83 -2.28 -5.42
C ASN A 159 13.67 -0.80 -5.81
N ALA A 160 14.77 -0.07 -6.02
CA ALA A 160 14.73 1.32 -6.48
C ALA A 160 14.18 1.47 -7.91
N ILE A 161 14.27 0.43 -8.74
CA ILE A 161 13.66 0.39 -10.08
C ILE A 161 12.18 0.00 -9.96
N VAL A 162 11.89 -1.05 -9.19
CA VAL A 162 10.57 -1.70 -9.16
C VAL A 162 9.55 -0.92 -8.35
N HIS A 163 9.89 -0.51 -7.12
CA HIS A 163 8.91 0.07 -6.19
C HIS A 163 8.24 1.34 -6.72
N PRO A 164 8.95 2.32 -7.34
CA PRO A 164 8.29 3.49 -7.90
C PRO A 164 7.26 3.13 -8.97
N LYS A 165 7.58 2.15 -9.84
CA LYS A 165 6.70 1.73 -10.94
C LYS A 165 5.50 0.95 -10.44
N VAL A 166 5.67 0.09 -9.43
CA VAL A 166 4.55 -0.59 -8.76
C VAL A 166 3.60 0.42 -8.11
N ARG A 167 4.14 1.45 -7.43
CA ARG A 167 3.31 2.51 -6.82
C ARG A 167 2.56 3.32 -7.88
N ALA A 168 3.23 3.71 -8.97
CA ALA A 168 2.58 4.42 -10.06
C ALA A 168 1.43 3.60 -10.66
N ARG A 169 1.68 2.32 -10.98
CA ARG A 169 0.66 1.43 -11.53
C ARG A 169 -0.50 1.18 -10.57
N ALA A 170 -0.22 1.04 -9.27
CA ALA A 170 -1.27 0.96 -8.26
C ALA A 170 -2.11 2.24 -8.20
N SER A 171 -1.50 3.42 -8.32
CA SER A 171 -2.22 4.70 -8.39
C SER A 171 -3.13 4.75 -9.61
N GLU A 172 -2.63 4.38 -10.80
CA GLU A 172 -3.44 4.34 -12.02
C GLU A 172 -4.68 3.46 -11.87
N ILE A 173 -4.53 2.26 -11.28
CA ILE A 173 -5.68 1.35 -11.04
C ILE A 173 -6.71 2.00 -10.11
N VAL A 174 -6.25 2.73 -9.09
CA VAL A 174 -7.14 3.45 -8.17
C VAL A 174 -7.83 4.61 -8.89
N ASP A 175 -7.09 5.40 -9.66
CA ASP A 175 -7.60 6.54 -10.40
C ASP A 175 -8.64 6.11 -11.45
N ASP A 176 -8.35 5.04 -12.20
CA ASP A 176 -9.28 4.45 -13.17
C ASP A 176 -10.57 3.97 -12.49
N ALA A 177 -10.42 3.31 -11.33
CA ALA A 177 -11.56 2.85 -10.56
C ALA A 177 -12.41 4.01 -10.04
N VAL A 178 -11.78 5.02 -9.44
CA VAL A 178 -12.48 6.18 -8.85
C VAL A 178 -13.29 6.96 -9.89
N ASN A 179 -12.82 6.99 -11.14
CA ASN A 179 -13.51 7.64 -12.25
C ASN A 179 -14.55 6.74 -12.94
N SER A 180 -14.65 5.47 -12.54
CA SER A 180 -15.64 4.54 -13.09
C SER A 180 -17.03 4.76 -12.47
N PRO A 181 -18.10 4.84 -13.28
CA PRO A 181 -19.46 5.03 -12.77
C PRO A 181 -19.97 3.86 -11.91
N ASN A 182 -19.34 2.68 -12.03
CA ASN A 182 -19.73 1.46 -11.31
C ASN A 182 -18.80 1.16 -10.12
N PHE A 183 -17.98 2.12 -9.70
CA PHE A 183 -17.07 1.92 -8.58
C PHE A 183 -17.83 1.67 -7.29
N SER A 184 -17.47 0.58 -6.60
CA SER A 184 -18.08 0.22 -5.32
C SER A 184 -17.66 1.12 -4.16
N GLY A 185 -16.70 2.02 -4.36
CA GLY A 185 -16.07 2.80 -3.29
C GLY A 185 -15.20 1.96 -2.35
N ILE A 186 -14.89 0.71 -2.71
CA ILE A 186 -14.10 -0.22 -1.88
C ILE A 186 -12.84 -0.62 -2.64
N ILE A 187 -11.69 -0.36 -2.00
CA ILE A 187 -10.37 -0.80 -2.45
C ILE A 187 -9.80 -1.76 -1.39
N ILE A 188 -9.26 -2.88 -1.83
CA ILE A 188 -8.63 -3.88 -0.97
C ILE A 188 -7.20 -4.13 -1.45
N ASP A 189 -6.23 -3.78 -0.62
CA ASP A 189 -4.82 -4.05 -0.88
C ASP A 189 -4.47 -5.46 -0.38
N ASP A 190 -4.04 -6.34 -1.29
CA ASP A 190 -3.53 -7.66 -0.95
C ASP A 190 -2.08 -7.54 -0.44
N ILE A 191 -1.89 -7.73 0.87
CA ILE A 191 -0.60 -7.58 1.56
C ILE A 191 -0.28 -8.82 2.41
N PRO A 192 0.48 -9.78 1.88
CA PRO A 192 0.90 -10.98 2.62
C PRO A 192 1.72 -10.66 3.87
N LEU A 193 2.58 -9.63 3.82
CA LEU A 193 3.52 -9.28 4.90
C LEU A 193 3.03 -8.10 5.76
N LEU A 194 1.72 -7.92 5.90
CA LEU A 194 1.12 -6.75 6.55
C LEU A 194 1.57 -6.61 8.02
N VAL A 195 1.60 -7.72 8.76
CA VAL A 195 2.01 -7.74 10.17
C VAL A 195 3.51 -7.50 10.28
N GLU A 196 4.28 -8.22 9.46
CA GLU A 196 5.75 -8.17 9.45
C GLU A 196 6.28 -6.78 9.11
N THR A 197 5.56 -6.04 8.27
CA THR A 197 5.89 -4.65 7.89
C THR A 197 5.22 -3.60 8.77
N GLN A 198 4.37 -3.98 9.72
CA GLN A 198 3.65 -3.10 10.65
C GLN A 198 2.80 -2.01 9.94
N ARG A 199 2.23 -2.34 8.79
CA ARG A 199 1.51 -1.38 7.92
C ARG A 199 0.00 -1.33 8.15
N ALA A 200 -0.51 -2.05 9.15
CA ALA A 200 -1.95 -2.14 9.43
C ALA A 200 -2.62 -0.76 9.61
N ALA A 201 -1.90 0.20 10.19
CA ALA A 201 -2.39 1.55 10.44
C ALA A 201 -2.55 2.43 9.18
N GLU A 202 -2.08 1.97 8.01
CA GLU A 202 -2.26 2.67 6.73
C GLU A 202 -3.66 2.48 6.14
N PHE A 203 -4.48 1.58 6.71
CA PHE A 203 -5.76 1.14 6.18
C PHE A 203 -6.92 1.46 7.12
N ASP A 204 -8.14 1.60 6.56
CA ASP A 204 -9.38 1.80 7.34
C ASP A 204 -9.67 0.60 8.26
N ALA A 205 -9.38 -0.60 7.78
CA ALA A 205 -9.42 -1.85 8.55
C ALA A 205 -8.69 -2.98 7.81
N VAL A 206 -8.48 -4.08 8.54
CA VAL A 206 -7.79 -5.28 8.05
C VAL A 206 -8.74 -6.47 8.04
N ILE A 207 -8.66 -7.25 6.96
CA ILE A 207 -9.31 -8.55 6.77
C ILE A 207 -8.20 -9.61 6.77
N ALA A 208 -8.23 -10.53 7.73
CA ALA A 208 -7.31 -11.66 7.80
C ALA A 208 -7.96 -12.93 7.24
N VAL A 209 -7.23 -13.64 6.39
CA VAL A 209 -7.61 -14.98 5.91
C VAL A 209 -6.79 -16.01 6.67
N GLN A 210 -7.50 -16.93 7.32
CA GLN A 210 -6.91 -17.99 8.12
C GLN A 210 -7.25 -19.37 7.57
N THR A 211 -6.34 -20.31 7.77
CA THR A 211 -6.55 -21.71 7.47
C THR A 211 -5.71 -22.55 8.42
N ASP A 212 -6.25 -23.65 8.89
CA ASP A 212 -5.58 -24.55 9.82
C ASP A 212 -4.29 -25.10 9.20
N LEU A 213 -3.27 -25.27 10.05
CA LEU A 213 -1.93 -25.69 9.65
C LEU A 213 -1.93 -26.98 8.80
N PRO A 214 -2.66 -28.07 9.15
CA PRO A 214 -2.67 -29.28 8.35
C PRO A 214 -3.14 -29.05 6.91
N ILE A 215 -4.18 -28.23 6.73
CA ILE A 215 -4.75 -27.89 5.41
C ILE A 215 -3.76 -27.03 4.61
N ARG A 216 -3.08 -26.08 5.25
CA ARG A 216 -2.07 -25.24 4.59
C ARG A 216 -0.92 -26.11 4.06
N LEU A 217 -0.44 -27.06 4.86
CA LEU A 217 0.64 -27.97 4.48
C LEU A 217 0.23 -28.87 3.32
N GLU A 218 -0.98 -29.43 3.34
CA GLU A 218 -1.53 -30.20 2.23
C GLU A 218 -1.60 -29.37 0.94
N ARG A 219 -2.16 -28.15 1.02
CA ARG A 219 -2.28 -27.25 -0.14
C ARG A 219 -0.91 -26.89 -0.74
N LEU A 220 0.09 -26.63 0.09
CA LEU A 220 1.43 -26.26 -0.39
C LEU A 220 2.16 -27.43 -1.01
N SER A 221 1.98 -28.64 -0.47
CA SER A 221 2.48 -29.87 -1.09
C SER A 221 1.81 -30.09 -2.45
N LYS A 222 0.47 -30.12 -2.48
CA LYS A 222 -0.31 -30.48 -3.67
C LYS A 222 -0.22 -29.47 -4.81
N TYR A 223 -0.28 -28.17 -4.51
CA TYR A 223 -0.40 -27.13 -5.55
C TYR A 223 0.91 -26.39 -5.81
N ARG A 224 1.90 -26.50 -4.94
CA ARG A 224 3.19 -25.80 -5.09
C ARG A 224 4.41 -26.72 -5.06
N ASN A 225 4.20 -28.04 -5.05
CA ASN A 225 5.26 -29.06 -5.06
C ASN A 225 6.31 -28.84 -3.95
N MET A 226 5.89 -28.29 -2.81
CA MET A 226 6.77 -28.05 -1.66
C MET A 226 6.83 -29.31 -0.78
N SER A 227 8.02 -29.64 -0.27
CA SER A 227 8.12 -30.66 0.78
C SER A 227 7.42 -30.18 2.06
N TYR A 228 6.96 -31.12 2.89
CA TYR A 228 6.32 -30.77 4.17
C TYR A 228 7.26 -29.95 5.07
N ALA A 229 8.55 -30.31 5.11
CA ALA A 229 9.57 -29.58 5.86
C ALA A 229 9.77 -28.14 5.34
N GLU A 230 9.82 -27.96 4.02
CA GLU A 230 9.92 -26.63 3.40
C GLU A 230 8.66 -25.79 3.67
N ALA A 231 7.47 -26.38 3.50
CA ALA A 231 6.20 -25.71 3.76
C ALA A 231 6.10 -25.27 5.22
N GLN A 232 6.46 -26.15 6.17
CA GLN A 232 6.50 -25.84 7.59
C GLN A 232 7.49 -24.70 7.89
N ALA A 233 8.71 -24.76 7.35
CA ALA A 233 9.71 -23.72 7.56
C ALA A 233 9.23 -22.35 7.06
N ARG A 234 8.59 -22.31 5.88
CA ARG A 234 8.02 -21.07 5.31
C ARG A 234 6.85 -20.53 6.14
N ILE A 235 5.97 -21.40 6.64
CA ILE A 235 4.85 -21.00 7.50
C ILE A 235 5.38 -20.41 8.82
N SER A 236 6.32 -21.11 9.46
CA SER A 236 6.89 -20.67 10.74
C SER A 236 7.72 -19.38 10.65
N ALA A 237 8.21 -19.02 9.45
CA ALA A 237 8.95 -17.78 9.24
C ALA A 237 8.04 -16.53 9.09
N GLN A 238 6.73 -16.73 8.95
CA GLN A 238 5.75 -15.64 8.81
C GLN A 238 5.09 -15.32 10.17
N ALA A 239 4.43 -14.17 10.25
CA ALA A 239 3.58 -13.84 11.39
C ALA A 239 2.49 -14.91 11.58
N THR A 240 2.20 -15.22 12.85
CA THR A 240 1.22 -16.25 13.24
C THR A 240 -0.19 -15.83 12.87
N ASP A 241 -1.10 -16.80 12.78
CA ASP A 241 -2.51 -16.51 12.51
C ASP A 241 -3.12 -15.65 13.62
N GLN A 242 -2.70 -15.85 14.89
CA GLN A 242 -3.10 -15.00 16.01
C GLN A 242 -2.64 -13.56 15.83
N GLN A 243 -1.37 -13.32 15.48
CA GLN A 243 -0.85 -11.97 15.24
C GLN A 243 -1.60 -11.25 14.10
N ARG A 244 -2.07 -11.99 13.09
CA ARG A 244 -2.92 -11.44 12.03
C ARG A 244 -4.33 -11.14 12.53
N ALA A 245 -4.91 -11.99 13.37
CA ALA A 245 -6.21 -11.75 13.97
C ALA A 245 -6.19 -10.53 14.90
N ASP A 246 -5.13 -10.34 15.67
CA ASP A 246 -5.00 -9.24 16.63
C ASP A 246 -5.10 -7.85 15.98
N ILE A 247 -4.69 -7.74 14.71
CA ILE A 247 -4.78 -6.50 13.92
C ILE A 247 -6.02 -6.45 13.01
N ALA A 248 -6.77 -7.55 12.89
CA ALA A 248 -7.87 -7.69 11.96
C ALA A 248 -9.21 -7.28 12.58
N ARG A 249 -10.02 -6.55 11.82
CA ARG A 249 -11.44 -6.35 12.15
C ARG A 249 -12.25 -7.58 11.77
N TRP A 250 -11.91 -8.22 10.66
CA TRP A 250 -12.59 -9.41 10.17
C TRP A 250 -11.60 -10.56 9.97
N VAL A 251 -12.01 -11.75 10.37
CA VAL A 251 -11.31 -13.00 10.08
C VAL A 251 -12.21 -13.86 9.21
N ILE A 252 -11.69 -14.25 8.05
CA ILE A 252 -12.33 -15.19 7.13
C ILE A 252 -11.57 -16.51 7.21
N THR A 253 -12.28 -17.56 7.62
CA THR A 253 -11.72 -18.92 7.67
C THR A 253 -11.92 -19.61 6.33
N ASN A 254 -10.88 -20.31 5.86
CA ASN A 254 -10.88 -21.03 4.60
C ASN A 254 -10.47 -22.51 4.81
N ASN A 255 -11.06 -23.11 5.85
CA ASN A 255 -10.89 -24.51 6.23
C ASN A 255 -11.85 -25.45 5.50
N GLY A 256 -13.10 -25.00 5.35
CA GLY A 256 -14.22 -25.80 4.84
C GLY A 256 -14.39 -25.73 3.32
N SER A 257 -15.64 -25.76 2.90
CA SER A 257 -16.00 -25.69 1.49
C SER A 257 -15.76 -24.29 0.92
N ARG A 258 -15.80 -24.20 -0.42
CA ARG A 258 -15.70 -22.91 -1.11
C ARG A 258 -16.91 -22.04 -0.78
N GLU A 259 -18.07 -22.67 -0.62
CA GLU A 259 -19.36 -22.07 -0.31
C GLU A 259 -19.35 -21.46 1.10
N ASP A 260 -18.77 -22.15 2.09
CA ASP A 260 -18.60 -21.62 3.46
C ASP A 260 -17.74 -20.35 3.47
N THR A 261 -16.67 -20.36 2.68
CA THR A 261 -15.78 -19.20 2.54
C THR A 261 -16.49 -18.06 1.82
N GLN A 262 -17.25 -18.36 0.77
CA GLN A 262 -18.03 -17.38 0.02
C GLN A 262 -19.11 -16.72 0.88
N ALA A 263 -19.79 -17.47 1.74
CA ALA A 263 -20.78 -16.93 2.67
C ALA A 263 -20.13 -15.94 3.67
N GLN A 264 -18.94 -16.26 4.20
CA GLN A 264 -18.18 -15.34 5.05
C GLN A 264 -17.75 -14.08 4.28
N VAL A 265 -17.24 -14.23 3.06
CA VAL A 265 -16.88 -13.09 2.19
C VAL A 265 -18.09 -12.20 1.94
N GLN A 266 -19.25 -12.78 1.62
CA GLN A 266 -20.48 -12.02 1.39
C GLN A 266 -20.92 -11.25 2.63
N LYS A 267 -20.81 -11.86 3.82
CA LYS A 267 -21.09 -11.17 5.08
C LYS A 267 -20.18 -9.97 5.27
N VAL A 268 -18.87 -10.17 5.15
CA VAL A 268 -17.88 -9.08 5.28
C VAL A 268 -18.14 -7.99 4.23
N TRP A 269 -18.41 -8.37 2.98
CA TRP A 269 -18.73 -7.43 1.91
C TRP A 269 -19.91 -6.53 2.23
N ASN A 270 -20.99 -7.08 2.79
CA ASN A 270 -22.15 -6.28 3.19
C ASN A 270 -21.80 -5.27 4.29
N GLU A 271 -20.91 -5.64 5.22
CA GLU A 271 -20.40 -4.73 6.26
C GLU A 271 -19.53 -3.62 5.64
N LEU A 272 -18.62 -3.95 4.71
CA LEU A 272 -17.82 -2.94 3.99
C LEU A 272 -18.70 -1.96 3.21
N ARG A 273 -19.75 -2.47 2.52
CA ARG A 273 -20.69 -1.65 1.75
C ARG A 273 -21.54 -0.72 2.60
N ALA A 274 -21.70 -1.01 3.89
CA ALA A 274 -22.39 -0.11 4.81
C ALA A 274 -21.48 1.04 5.32
N GLU A 275 -20.16 0.97 5.10
CA GLU A 275 -19.18 1.97 5.53
C GLU A 275 -18.81 3.00 4.45
N VAL A 276 -19.33 2.82 3.23
CA VAL A 276 -19.09 3.63 2.02
C VAL A 276 -20.38 4.36 1.63
#